data_AF-A0AAD4EVK5-F1
#
_entry.id   AF-A0AAD4EVK5-F1
#
_cell.length_a   1.000
_cell.length_b   1.000
_cell.length_c   1.000
_cell.angle_alpha   90.00
_cell.angle_beta   90.00
_cell.angle_gamma   90.00
#
_symmetry.space_group_name_H-M   'P 1'
#
loop_
_entity.id
_entity.type
_entity.pdbx_description
1 polymer ?
#
loop_
_entity_poly.entity_id
_entity_poly.type
_entity_poly.pdbx_seq_one_letter_code
_entity_poly.pdbx_strand_id
1 'polypeptide(L)'
;MGGAPGPSHVKQLSLEYTSTKSIFTFDVAGKILMTVTFLSPVYPDDMGRQSQQFSYIIAKAKSSDGSPHDVQVYMDVSGEWASGDNGQVVQWDTGNSGDIAYHKFFRKDQEQFREANEIASWGNWYLATQSTSGLTWQIGQDKAVRGQFANSRLLANTKESNFRPSLRIDQVINFAGQSRQLTPLPGLWSSYYKDDISAVVAFFKDYQHACKVSSELDDRIQSDSEEAAGKDYALITTLAVRQTFGALQYAGTPSKPYIFLKEIS
;
A
#
# COMPACT_ATOMS: atom_id res chain seq x y z
N MET A 1 -4.54 -0.77 15.99
CA MET A 1 -3.33 -1.55 15.66
C MET A 1 -2.12 -0.84 16.26
N GLY A 2 -1.20 -1.58 16.88
CA GLY A 2 0.14 -1.07 17.27
C GLY A 2 0.34 -0.61 18.71
N GLY A 3 -0.69 -0.42 19.53
CA GLY A 3 -0.56 -0.11 20.97
C GLY A 3 0.32 1.12 21.32
N ALA A 4 0.72 1.91 20.32
CA ALA A 4 1.61 3.04 20.50
C ALA A 4 0.87 4.14 21.27
N PRO A 5 1.51 4.80 22.24
CA PRO A 5 0.93 5.94 22.92
C PRO A 5 0.51 7.00 21.90
N GLY A 6 -0.72 7.49 21.99
CA GLY A 6 -1.29 8.40 21.02
C GLY A 6 -2.58 9.04 21.53
N PRO A 7 -3.23 9.89 20.69
CA PRO A 7 -4.53 10.45 21.02
C PRO A 7 -5.56 9.35 21.27
N SER A 8 -6.64 9.69 21.96
CA SER A 8 -7.74 8.77 22.24
C SER A 8 -8.25 8.10 20.96
N HIS A 9 -8.54 6.80 21.04
CA HIS A 9 -9.13 6.07 19.92
C HIS A 9 -10.51 6.65 19.57
N VAL A 10 -10.81 6.63 18.28
CA VAL A 10 -12.13 7.00 17.74
C VAL A 10 -13.06 5.78 17.73
N LYS A 11 -14.37 6.01 17.65
CA LYS A 11 -15.36 4.93 17.63
C LYS A 11 -15.50 4.40 16.20
N GLN A 12 -15.14 3.14 15.96
CA GLN A 12 -15.47 2.47 14.70
C GLN A 12 -16.99 2.20 14.64
N LEU A 13 -17.64 2.64 13.57
CA LEU A 13 -19.07 2.44 13.33
C LEU A 13 -19.32 1.21 12.46
N SER A 14 -18.55 1.03 11.39
CA SER A 14 -18.69 -0.10 10.47
C SER A 14 -17.36 -0.52 9.84
N LEU A 15 -17.35 -1.75 9.36
CA LEU A 15 -16.36 -2.29 8.44
C LEU A 15 -17.12 -3.01 7.33
N GLU A 16 -16.90 -2.58 6.10
CA GLU A 16 -17.42 -3.19 4.87
C GLU A 16 -16.25 -3.66 4.01
N TYR A 17 -16.45 -4.72 3.24
CA TYR A 17 -15.45 -5.23 2.32
C TYR A 17 -16.09 -5.72 1.02
N THR A 18 -15.43 -5.44 -0.10
CA THR A 18 -15.79 -5.96 -1.43
C THR A 18 -14.74 -6.97 -1.91
N SER A 19 -14.50 -7.17 -3.21
CA SER A 19 -13.34 -7.94 -3.67
C SER A 19 -12.06 -7.11 -3.71
N THR A 20 -12.18 -5.78 -3.75
CA THR A 20 -11.04 -4.88 -3.95
C THR A 20 -10.87 -3.83 -2.84
N LYS A 21 -11.88 -3.63 -1.96
CA LYS A 21 -11.88 -2.51 -0.99
C LYS A 21 -12.21 -2.91 0.42
N SER A 22 -11.42 -2.50 1.40
CA SER A 22 -11.86 -2.54 2.82
C SER A 22 -12.20 -1.12 3.26
N ILE A 23 -13.42 -0.90 3.74
CA ILE A 23 -13.97 0.41 4.03
C ILE A 23 -14.33 0.47 5.52
N PHE A 24 -13.63 1.32 6.25
CA PHE A 24 -13.90 1.58 7.65
C PHE A 24 -14.58 2.92 7.80
N THR A 25 -15.63 2.98 8.63
CA THR A 25 -16.27 4.24 9.01
C THR A 25 -16.09 4.47 10.49
N PHE A 26 -15.65 5.67 10.87
CA PHE A 26 -15.40 6.09 12.24
C PHE A 26 -16.19 7.34 12.60
N ASP A 27 -16.70 7.36 13.82
CA ASP A 27 -17.19 8.56 14.49
C ASP A 27 -16.05 9.17 15.33
N VAL A 28 -15.65 10.37 14.93
CA VAL A 28 -14.62 11.15 15.61
C VAL A 28 -15.32 12.18 16.49
N ALA A 29 -15.42 11.84 17.78
CA ALA A 29 -15.96 12.68 18.84
C ALA A 29 -17.40 13.21 18.62
N GLY A 30 -18.23 12.52 17.83
CA GLY A 30 -19.59 12.95 17.47
C GLY A 30 -19.65 14.06 16.42
N LYS A 31 -18.49 14.49 15.90
CA LYS A 31 -18.35 15.72 15.09
C LYS A 31 -17.99 15.46 13.64
N ILE A 32 -17.16 14.44 13.40
CA ILE A 32 -16.70 14.06 12.06
C ILE A 32 -17.01 12.59 11.83
N LEU A 33 -17.66 12.31 10.71
CA LEU A 33 -17.71 10.99 10.10
C LEU A 33 -16.48 10.82 9.20
N MET A 34 -15.55 9.95 9.60
CA MET A 34 -14.34 9.66 8.84
C MET A 34 -14.48 8.30 8.15
N THR A 35 -14.29 8.26 6.84
CA THR A 35 -14.26 7.02 6.06
C THR A 35 -12.84 6.77 5.57
N VAL A 36 -12.27 5.61 5.90
CA VAL A 36 -10.97 5.16 5.41
C VAL A 36 -11.17 3.95 4.50
N THR A 37 -10.78 4.07 3.25
CA THR A 37 -10.85 2.99 2.25
C THR A 37 -9.46 2.52 1.89
N PHE A 38 -9.19 1.24 2.07
CA PHE A 38 -8.04 0.55 1.48
C PHE A 38 -8.50 -0.05 0.16
N LEU A 39 -7.89 0.36 -0.95
CA LEU A 39 -8.24 -0.11 -2.30
C LEU A 39 -7.03 -0.80 -2.93
N SER A 40 -7.19 -2.08 -3.27
CA SER A 40 -6.24 -2.89 -4.02
C SER A 40 -6.90 -3.29 -5.34
N PRO A 41 -6.69 -2.52 -6.42
CA PRO A 41 -7.36 -2.77 -7.68
C PRO A 41 -6.96 -4.11 -8.31
N VAL A 42 -7.91 -4.73 -9.01
CA VAL A 42 -7.69 -5.96 -9.78
C VAL A 42 -7.96 -5.65 -11.25
N TYR A 43 -6.99 -5.99 -12.11
CA TYR A 43 -7.01 -5.76 -13.56
C TYR A 43 -6.78 -7.07 -14.31
N PRO A 44 -7.80 -7.93 -14.46
CA PRO A 44 -7.62 -9.24 -15.09
C PRO A 44 -7.10 -9.16 -16.52
N ASP A 45 -7.46 -8.09 -17.23
CA ASP A 45 -7.18 -7.89 -18.65
C ASP A 45 -6.05 -6.89 -18.94
N ASP A 46 -5.40 -6.34 -17.89
CA ASP A 46 -4.27 -5.39 -18.03
C ASP A 46 -3.10 -5.83 -17.14
N MET A 47 -2.18 -6.59 -17.74
CA MET A 47 -1.01 -7.14 -17.04
C MET A 47 -0.05 -6.05 -16.57
N GLY A 48 0.01 -4.90 -17.24
CA GLY A 48 0.86 -3.78 -16.85
C GLY A 48 0.39 -3.19 -15.53
N ARG A 49 -0.93 -2.95 -15.40
CA ARG A 49 -1.53 -2.48 -14.14
C ARG A 49 -1.56 -3.54 -13.06
N GLN A 50 -1.94 -4.78 -13.39
CA GLN A 50 -2.04 -5.88 -12.43
C GLN A 50 -0.68 -6.27 -11.83
N SER A 51 0.41 -6.05 -12.56
CA SER A 51 1.76 -6.33 -12.08
C SER A 51 2.32 -5.29 -11.10
N GLN A 52 1.64 -4.16 -10.92
CA GLN A 52 2.03 -3.15 -9.93
C GLN A 52 1.65 -3.59 -8.52
N GLN A 53 2.59 -3.50 -7.58
CA GLN A 53 2.43 -3.94 -6.19
C GLN A 53 2.07 -2.75 -5.28
N PHE A 54 1.08 -1.96 -5.68
CA PHE A 54 0.64 -0.78 -4.93
C PHE A 54 -0.82 -0.90 -4.51
N SER A 55 -1.21 -0.11 -3.52
CA SER A 55 -2.59 0.01 -3.06
C SER A 55 -2.84 1.45 -2.62
N TYR A 56 -4.10 1.88 -2.68
CA TYR A 56 -4.50 3.21 -2.22
C TYR A 56 -5.04 3.14 -0.80
N ILE A 57 -4.77 4.21 -0.05
CA ILE A 57 -5.45 4.51 1.21
C ILE A 57 -6.12 5.86 1.02
N ILE A 58 -7.44 5.86 1.14
CA ILE A 58 -8.26 7.06 0.93
C ILE A 58 -8.92 7.42 2.26
N ALA A 59 -8.60 8.59 2.79
CA ALA A 59 -9.30 9.15 3.94
C ALA A 59 -10.26 10.27 3.47
N LYS A 60 -11.52 10.16 3.86
CA LYS A 60 -12.55 11.19 3.66
C LYS A 60 -13.12 11.59 5.01
N ALA A 61 -13.30 12.89 5.21
CA ALA A 61 -13.94 13.43 6.41
C ALA A 61 -15.18 14.22 6.00
N LYS A 62 -16.26 14.07 6.77
CA LYS A 62 -17.51 14.79 6.61
C LYS A 62 -18.00 15.25 7.97
N SER A 63 -18.46 16.51 8.08
CA SER A 63 -19.14 16.97 9.29
C SER A 63 -20.38 16.12 9.57
N SER A 64 -20.49 15.61 10.80
CA SER A 64 -21.66 14.86 11.28
C SER A 64 -22.58 15.70 12.17
N ASP A 65 -22.08 16.82 12.70
CA ASP A 65 -22.84 17.74 13.57
C ASP A 65 -23.35 18.99 12.83
N GLY A 66 -23.08 19.13 11.53
CA GLY A 66 -23.47 20.27 10.70
C GLY A 66 -22.64 21.53 10.92
N SER A 67 -21.64 21.50 11.81
CA SER A 67 -20.73 22.62 12.05
C SER A 67 -19.48 22.53 11.16
N PRO A 68 -18.82 23.68 10.86
CA PRO A 68 -17.49 23.70 10.28
C PRO A 68 -16.45 23.12 11.23
N HIS A 69 -15.47 22.39 10.70
CA HIS A 69 -14.35 21.82 11.45
C HIS A 69 -13.06 21.91 10.65
N ASP A 70 -11.96 22.18 11.33
CA ASP A 70 -10.62 22.00 10.78
C ASP A 70 -10.18 20.55 10.96
N VAL A 71 -9.89 19.87 9.86
CA VAL A 71 -9.54 18.44 9.86
C VAL A 71 -8.12 18.25 9.33
N GLN A 72 -7.32 17.47 10.06
CA GLN A 72 -5.99 17.05 9.65
C GLN A 72 -5.89 15.53 9.72
N VAL A 73 -5.24 14.94 8.72
CA VAL A 73 -5.03 13.50 8.62
C VAL A 73 -3.53 13.23 8.72
N TYR A 74 -3.16 12.33 9.62
CA TYR A 74 -1.80 11.84 9.78
C TYR A 74 -1.75 10.35 9.49
N MET A 75 -0.73 9.95 8.74
CA MET A 75 -0.42 8.56 8.48
C MET A 75 1.10 8.41 8.57
N ASP A 76 1.54 7.32 9.17
CA ASP A 76 2.94 6.90 9.14
C ASP A 76 3.05 5.43 8.72
N VAL A 77 4.28 5.05 8.37
CA VAL A 77 4.69 3.67 8.13
C VAL A 77 6.01 3.48 8.86
N SER A 78 6.14 2.36 9.57
CA SER A 78 7.36 2.02 10.29
C SER A 78 8.43 1.53 9.32
N GLY A 79 9.69 1.88 9.60
CA GLY A 79 10.82 1.29 8.91
C GLY A 79 10.77 -0.25 8.98
N GLU A 80 10.32 -0.84 10.07
CA GLU A 80 10.31 -2.31 10.31
C GLU A 80 9.68 -3.13 9.17
N TRP A 81 8.79 -2.53 8.37
CA TRP A 81 8.20 -3.16 7.18
C TRP A 81 9.21 -3.59 6.14
N ALA A 82 10.36 -2.95 6.18
CA ALA A 82 11.42 -3.20 5.27
C ALA A 82 12.51 -4.07 5.91
N SER A 83 12.35 -4.78 7.02
CA SER A 83 13.30 -5.86 7.37
C SER A 83 12.72 -6.64 8.53
N GLY A 84 12.64 -7.97 8.43
CA GLY A 84 12.29 -8.78 9.59
C GLY A 84 13.44 -8.95 10.59
N ASP A 85 14.66 -8.49 10.27
CA ASP A 85 15.76 -8.38 11.23
C ASP A 85 15.94 -6.91 11.65
N ASN A 86 15.61 -6.62 12.92
CA ASN A 86 15.69 -5.29 13.53
C ASN A 86 17.14 -4.80 13.72
N GLY A 87 18.16 -5.63 13.49
CA GLY A 87 19.58 -5.26 13.53
C GLY A 87 20.11 -4.56 12.27
N GLN A 88 19.35 -4.51 11.16
CA GLN A 88 19.87 -4.20 9.82
C GLN A 88 19.58 -2.80 9.26
N VAL A 89 20.58 -1.95 8.98
CA VAL A 89 20.50 -0.48 8.65
C VAL A 89 19.51 -0.08 7.50
N VAL A 90 18.54 0.87 7.71
CA VAL A 90 17.54 1.59 6.84
C VAL A 90 18.31 2.79 6.32
N GLN A 91 17.85 3.25 5.19
CA GLN A 91 18.16 4.45 4.51
C GLN A 91 16.84 4.92 3.94
N TRP A 92 16.67 6.21 3.81
CA TRP A 92 15.44 6.74 3.25
C TRP A 92 15.78 7.80 2.25
N ASP A 93 14.88 7.95 1.30
CA ASP A 93 14.88 9.05 0.39
C ASP A 93 13.49 9.65 0.31
N THR A 94 13.45 10.88 -0.14
CA THR A 94 12.21 11.63 -0.31
C THR A 94 12.39 12.60 -1.45
N GLY A 95 11.32 12.83 -2.18
CA GLY A 95 11.36 13.77 -3.28
C GLY A 95 9.98 14.07 -3.81
N ASN A 96 9.97 14.88 -4.87
CA ASN A 96 8.78 15.21 -5.62
C ASN A 96 8.98 14.79 -7.07
N SER A 97 7.93 14.24 -7.68
CA SER A 97 7.84 14.02 -9.12
C SER A 97 6.60 14.74 -9.64
N GLY A 98 6.79 15.94 -10.18
CA GLY A 98 5.69 16.86 -10.48
C GLY A 98 4.92 17.25 -9.22
N ASP A 99 3.62 16.98 -9.22
CA ASP A 99 2.67 17.29 -8.15
C ASP A 99 2.51 16.15 -7.12
N ILE A 100 3.42 15.17 -7.12
CA ILE A 100 3.38 14.02 -6.22
C ILE A 100 4.62 14.03 -5.34
N ALA A 101 4.42 14.07 -4.02
CA ALA A 101 5.47 13.85 -3.03
C ALA A 101 5.56 12.36 -2.72
N TYR A 102 6.78 11.83 -2.64
CA TYR A 102 7.02 10.44 -2.27
C TYR A 102 8.08 10.34 -1.18
N HIS A 103 7.88 9.36 -0.31
CA HIS A 103 8.85 8.90 0.68
C HIS A 103 9.15 7.44 0.39
N LYS A 104 10.43 7.10 0.49
CA LYS A 104 10.99 5.81 0.17
C LYS A 104 11.89 5.43 1.33
N PHE A 105 11.78 4.22 1.84
CA PHE A 105 12.72 3.71 2.85
C PHE A 105 13.28 2.38 2.42
N PHE A 106 14.51 2.10 2.88
CA PHE A 106 15.33 0.95 2.57
C PHE A 106 16.69 0.57 3.19
N ARG A 107 17.00 -0.71 3.30
CA ARG A 107 18.05 -1.33 4.09
C ARG A 107 19.17 -1.39 3.15
N LYS A 108 20.22 -0.88 3.73
CA LYS A 108 21.47 -0.63 3.11
C LYS A 108 21.99 -1.93 2.50
N ASP A 109 21.93 -3.01 3.28
CA ASP A 109 22.46 -4.32 2.91
C ASP A 109 21.33 -5.21 2.35
N GLN A 110 21.11 -5.11 1.05
CA GLN A 110 20.06 -5.85 0.33
C GLN A 110 20.47 -7.31 0.11
N GLU A 111 19.65 -8.25 0.54
CA GLU A 111 19.88 -9.68 0.32
C GLU A 111 18.78 -10.24 -0.58
N GLN A 112 18.99 -10.12 -1.89
CA GLN A 112 18.04 -10.60 -2.88
C GLN A 112 17.67 -12.07 -2.64
N PHE A 113 16.37 -12.35 -2.69
CA PHE A 113 15.77 -13.67 -2.50
C PHE A 113 16.03 -14.30 -1.13
N ARG A 114 16.34 -13.48 -0.12
CA ARG A 114 16.30 -13.88 1.28
C ARG A 114 15.12 -13.21 1.98
N GLU A 115 14.75 -13.79 3.11
CA GLU A 115 13.81 -13.22 4.07
C GLU A 115 14.35 -13.44 5.48
N ALA A 116 13.85 -12.63 6.40
CA ALA A 116 13.99 -12.80 7.84
C ALA A 116 12.60 -12.59 8.44
N ASN A 117 12.17 -13.47 9.36
CA ASN A 117 10.85 -13.38 10.01
C ASN A 117 9.70 -13.10 9.03
N GLU A 118 9.63 -13.86 7.92
CA GLU A 118 8.60 -13.77 6.87
C GLU A 118 8.56 -12.44 6.09
N ILE A 119 9.55 -11.55 6.31
CA ILE A 119 9.70 -10.28 5.60
C ILE A 119 10.90 -10.40 4.65
N ALA A 120 10.69 -10.04 3.39
CA ALA A 120 11.76 -10.03 2.40
C ALA A 120 12.94 -9.18 2.88
N SER A 121 14.14 -9.77 2.83
CA SER A 121 15.43 -9.13 3.15
C SER A 121 15.93 -8.23 2.01
N TRP A 122 15.02 -7.92 1.09
CA TRP A 122 15.14 -6.98 -0.01
C TRP A 122 13.72 -6.48 -0.35
N GLY A 123 13.32 -5.31 0.13
CA GLY A 123 13.29 -4.18 -0.77
C GLY A 123 12.14 -3.11 -0.65
N ASN A 124 11.56 -2.51 -1.72
CA ASN A 124 11.08 -1.10 -1.86
C ASN A 124 9.76 -0.84 -1.18
N TRP A 125 9.79 0.06 -0.22
CA TRP A 125 8.59 0.70 0.26
C TRP A 125 8.47 2.13 -0.21
N TYR A 126 7.26 2.48 -0.60
CA TYR A 126 6.86 3.83 -0.99
C TYR A 126 5.62 4.24 -0.24
N LEU A 127 5.63 5.49 0.22
CA LEU A 127 4.44 6.21 0.62
C LEU A 127 4.39 7.49 -0.21
N ALA A 128 3.32 7.67 -0.99
CA ALA A 128 3.18 8.81 -1.88
C ALA A 128 1.83 9.49 -1.68
N THR A 129 1.82 10.80 -1.86
CA THR A 129 0.61 11.63 -1.79
C THR A 129 0.75 12.85 -2.68
N GLN A 130 -0.35 13.57 -2.90
CA GLN A 130 -0.30 14.81 -3.66
C GLN A 130 0.51 15.87 -2.89
N SER A 131 1.48 16.48 -3.57
CA SER A 131 2.22 17.62 -3.06
C SER A 131 1.34 18.87 -3.15
N THR A 132 0.85 19.31 -2.00
CA THR A 132 0.04 20.52 -1.86
C THR A 132 0.70 21.46 -0.86
N SER A 133 0.30 22.73 -0.83
CA SER A 133 0.84 23.72 0.12
C SER A 133 0.58 23.38 1.58
N GLY A 134 -0.46 22.59 1.87
CA GLY A 134 -0.80 22.13 3.22
C GLY A 134 -0.10 20.81 3.63
N LEU A 135 0.62 20.17 2.72
CA LEU A 135 1.34 18.94 3.02
C LEU A 135 2.56 19.25 3.89
N THR A 136 2.66 18.59 5.04
CA THR A 136 3.90 18.51 5.81
C THR A 136 4.31 17.06 6.01
N TRP A 137 5.62 16.80 6.05
CA TRP A 137 6.16 15.45 6.21
C TRP A 137 7.37 15.45 7.14
N GLN A 138 7.72 14.29 7.69
CA GLN A 138 8.92 14.14 8.49
C GLN A 138 9.36 12.67 8.56
N ILE A 139 10.66 12.44 8.42
CA ILE A 139 11.27 11.13 8.62
C ILE A 139 12.11 11.20 9.89
N GLY A 140 11.74 10.42 10.90
CA GLY A 140 12.41 10.38 12.20
C GLY A 140 11.79 9.36 13.16
N GLN A 141 12.25 9.38 14.41
CA GLN A 141 11.80 8.45 15.45
C GLN A 141 10.30 8.61 15.75
N ASP A 142 9.60 7.48 15.83
CA ASP A 142 8.15 7.37 15.96
C ASP A 142 7.55 8.25 17.08
N LYS A 143 8.07 8.17 18.31
CA LYS A 143 7.54 8.97 19.45
C LYS A 143 7.73 10.46 19.22
N ALA A 144 8.87 10.88 18.69
CA ALA A 144 9.16 12.27 18.41
C ALA A 144 8.26 12.83 17.28
N VAL A 145 8.14 12.10 16.17
CA VAL A 145 7.34 12.55 15.01
C VAL A 145 5.84 12.54 15.33
N ARG A 146 5.34 11.46 15.95
CA ARG A 146 3.93 11.37 16.40
C ARG A 146 3.61 12.43 17.44
N GLY A 147 4.51 12.63 18.42
CA GLY A 147 4.36 13.65 19.45
C GLY A 147 4.36 15.06 18.87
N GLN A 148 5.20 15.33 17.88
CA GLN A 148 5.20 16.60 17.17
C GLN A 148 3.84 16.83 16.49
N PHE A 149 3.37 15.89 15.68
CA PHE A 149 2.06 16.03 15.03
C PHE A 149 0.93 16.21 16.04
N ALA A 150 0.92 15.44 17.13
CA ALA A 150 -0.11 15.57 18.17
C ALA A 150 -0.16 16.98 18.80
N ASN A 151 0.98 17.66 18.91
CA ASN A 151 1.10 18.96 19.56
C ASN A 151 0.90 20.15 18.60
N SER A 152 1.54 20.13 17.44
CA SER A 152 1.54 21.25 16.48
C SER A 152 0.56 21.06 15.32
N ARG A 153 0.13 19.82 15.09
CA ARG A 153 -0.57 19.36 13.88
C ARG A 153 0.18 19.59 12.57
N LEU A 154 1.49 19.82 12.65
CA LEU A 154 2.38 20.04 11.52
C LEU A 154 3.68 19.29 11.72
N LEU A 155 4.18 18.68 10.65
CA LEU A 155 5.49 18.04 10.62
C LEU A 155 6.58 19.03 10.19
N ALA A 156 7.83 18.72 10.52
CA ALA A 156 8.93 19.67 10.39
C ALA A 156 9.42 19.89 8.95
N ASN A 157 8.97 19.10 7.99
CA ASN A 157 9.52 19.05 6.62
C ASN A 157 11.01 18.72 6.61
N THR A 158 11.41 17.78 7.46
CA THR A 158 12.79 17.36 7.63
C THR A 158 12.92 15.85 7.49
N LYS A 159 14.10 15.42 7.03
CA LYS A 159 14.58 14.06 7.19
C LYS A 159 15.75 14.07 8.16
N GLU A 160 15.79 13.12 9.08
CA GLU A 160 17.00 12.93 9.87
C GLU A 160 18.13 12.36 8.98
N SER A 161 19.36 12.79 9.22
CA SER A 161 20.55 12.36 8.46
C SER A 161 21.17 11.08 9.01
N ASN A 162 20.79 10.70 10.24
CA ASN A 162 21.30 9.52 10.92
C ASN A 162 20.47 8.32 10.49
N PHE A 163 20.97 7.59 9.51
CA PHE A 163 20.40 6.35 9.03
C PHE A 163 20.30 5.31 10.17
N ARG A 164 19.09 4.79 10.37
CA ARG A 164 18.70 3.69 11.30
C ARG A 164 18.26 2.47 10.47
N PRO A 165 18.09 1.21 10.93
CA PRO A 165 17.66 -0.10 10.29
C PRO A 165 16.35 -0.42 9.42
N SER A 166 16.34 -0.74 8.05
CA SER A 166 15.30 -1.34 7.07
C SER A 166 15.12 -0.93 5.51
N LEU A 167 14.71 -1.81 4.49
CA LEU A 167 14.74 -2.18 2.93
C LEU A 167 14.08 -1.50 1.62
N ARG A 168 14.72 -1.65 0.37
CA ARG A 168 14.49 -1.18 -1.10
C ARG A 168 14.74 -2.28 -2.23
N ILE A 169 13.80 -2.65 -3.14
CA ILE A 169 13.56 -3.81 -4.07
C ILE A 169 13.74 -3.28 -5.50
N ASP A 170 14.43 -4.02 -6.37
CA ASP A 170 14.28 -3.88 -7.83
C ASP A 170 13.91 -5.20 -8.60
N GLN A 171 13.88 -6.43 -8.01
CA GLN A 171 13.71 -7.69 -8.78
C GLN A 171 12.91 -8.83 -8.12
N VAL A 172 11.75 -9.21 -8.67
CA VAL A 172 10.66 -9.74 -7.83
C VAL A 172 10.64 -11.27 -7.55
N ILE A 173 11.18 -12.15 -8.42
CA ILE A 173 11.17 -13.63 -8.21
C ILE A 173 12.43 -14.31 -8.76
N ASN A 174 12.90 -15.36 -8.07
CA ASN A 174 13.85 -16.35 -8.60
C ASN A 174 13.10 -17.63 -9.01
N PHE A 175 13.31 -18.11 -10.24
CA PHE A 175 12.72 -19.36 -10.72
C PHE A 175 13.82 -20.32 -11.22
N ALA A 176 13.78 -21.57 -10.76
CA ALA A 176 14.55 -22.66 -11.36
C ALA A 176 13.68 -23.34 -12.43
N GLY A 177 14.00 -23.12 -13.71
CA GLY A 177 13.41 -23.89 -14.81
C GLY A 177 14.00 -25.31 -14.89
N GLN A 178 14.02 -25.91 -16.08
CA GLN A 178 14.68 -27.22 -16.30
C GLN A 178 16.21 -27.19 -16.03
N SER A 179 16.83 -26.01 -15.98
CA SER A 179 18.19 -25.84 -15.48
C SER A 179 18.22 -25.82 -13.96
N ARG A 180 19.11 -26.59 -13.32
CA ARG A 180 19.36 -26.56 -11.86
C ARG A 180 19.94 -25.21 -11.34
N GLN A 181 19.93 -24.16 -12.16
CA GLN A 181 20.39 -22.82 -11.80
C GLN A 181 19.18 -21.88 -11.70
N LEU A 182 19.11 -21.14 -10.59
CA LEU A 182 18.12 -20.11 -10.35
C LEU A 182 18.33 -18.97 -11.35
N THR A 183 17.26 -18.59 -12.06
CA THR A 183 17.26 -17.42 -12.94
C THR A 183 16.39 -16.33 -12.30
N PRO A 184 16.93 -15.13 -12.04
CA PRO A 184 16.13 -14.00 -11.58
C PRO A 184 15.23 -13.50 -12.70
N LEU A 185 13.95 -13.33 -12.42
CA LEU A 185 12.99 -12.71 -13.32
C LEU A 185 12.67 -11.28 -12.81
N PRO A 186 12.71 -10.27 -13.70
CA PRO A 186 12.29 -8.93 -13.32
C PRO A 186 10.78 -8.93 -13.01
N GLY A 187 10.34 -8.01 -12.15
CA GLY A 187 8.91 -7.77 -11.98
C GLY A 187 8.32 -7.29 -13.30
N LEU A 188 7.18 -7.85 -13.72
CA LEU A 188 6.63 -7.57 -15.04
C LEU A 188 6.36 -6.06 -15.26
N TRP A 189 6.01 -5.34 -14.19
CA TRP A 189 5.77 -3.89 -14.20
C TRP A 189 6.97 -3.09 -14.76
N SER A 190 8.20 -3.57 -14.56
CA SER A 190 9.43 -2.90 -15.02
C SER A 190 9.56 -2.84 -16.55
N SER A 191 8.77 -3.63 -17.27
CA SER A 191 8.69 -3.54 -18.74
C SER A 191 7.73 -2.43 -19.22
N TYR A 192 6.87 -1.92 -18.34
CA TYR A 192 5.86 -0.90 -18.65
C TYR A 192 6.24 0.48 -18.11
N TYR A 193 7.08 0.53 -17.07
CA TYR A 193 7.50 1.76 -16.41
C TYR A 193 9.02 1.90 -16.47
N LYS A 194 9.49 3.13 -16.69
CA LYS A 194 10.92 3.42 -16.86
C LYS A 194 11.74 3.10 -15.60
N ASP A 195 11.17 3.41 -14.45
CA ASP A 195 11.73 3.26 -13.12
C ASP A 195 10.61 3.22 -12.07
N ASP A 196 10.93 2.87 -10.84
CA ASP A 196 9.96 2.76 -9.75
C ASP A 196 9.17 4.06 -9.51
N ILE A 197 9.82 5.22 -9.66
CA ILE A 197 9.17 6.52 -9.40
C ILE A 197 8.13 6.77 -10.48
N SER A 198 8.43 6.45 -11.74
CA SER A 198 7.45 6.51 -12.82
C SER A 198 6.29 5.54 -12.62
N ALA A 199 6.53 4.35 -12.03
CA ALA A 199 5.48 3.40 -11.67
C ALA A 199 4.59 3.96 -10.54
N VAL A 200 5.18 4.50 -9.46
CA VAL A 200 4.45 5.17 -8.36
C VAL A 200 3.59 6.32 -8.89
N VAL A 201 4.15 7.15 -9.77
CA VAL A 201 3.43 8.29 -10.38
C VAL A 201 2.29 7.80 -11.27
N ALA A 202 2.53 6.78 -12.09
CA ALA A 202 1.50 6.20 -12.94
C ALA A 202 0.36 5.60 -12.11
N PHE A 203 0.68 4.82 -11.06
CA PHE A 203 -0.31 4.29 -10.12
C PHE A 203 -1.10 5.42 -9.45
N PHE A 204 -0.42 6.42 -8.88
CA PHE A 204 -1.09 7.52 -8.18
C PHE A 204 -2.09 8.25 -9.09
N LYS A 205 -1.69 8.55 -10.33
CA LYS A 205 -2.53 9.27 -11.30
C LYS A 205 -3.68 8.42 -11.86
N ASP A 206 -3.62 7.11 -11.71
CA ASP A 206 -4.65 6.20 -12.20
C ASP A 206 -5.87 6.06 -11.25
N TYR A 207 -5.85 6.72 -10.09
CA TYR A 207 -6.82 6.55 -9.02
C TYR A 207 -8.29 6.54 -9.49
N GLN A 208 -8.68 7.46 -10.38
CA GLN A 208 -10.06 7.52 -10.87
C GLN A 208 -10.45 6.28 -11.69
N HIS A 209 -9.55 5.81 -12.56
CA HIS A 209 -9.75 4.60 -13.32
C HIS A 209 -9.79 3.38 -12.40
N ALA A 210 -8.82 3.28 -11.47
CA ALA A 210 -8.75 2.23 -10.47
C ALA A 210 -10.04 2.11 -9.65
N CYS A 211 -10.60 3.22 -9.16
CA CYS A 211 -11.88 3.24 -8.45
C CYS A 211 -13.03 2.70 -9.30
N LYS A 212 -13.11 3.15 -10.56
CA LYS A 212 -14.18 2.76 -11.48
C LYS A 212 -14.14 1.25 -11.74
N VAL A 213 -13.02 0.73 -12.25
CA VAL A 213 -12.94 -0.69 -12.61
C VAL A 213 -13.07 -1.61 -11.40
N SER A 214 -12.58 -1.17 -10.24
CA SER A 214 -12.72 -1.93 -9.00
C SER A 214 -14.17 -1.99 -8.55
N SER A 215 -14.93 -0.88 -8.65
CA SER A 215 -16.37 -0.90 -8.39
C SER A 215 -17.13 -1.78 -9.38
N GLU A 216 -16.84 -1.67 -10.67
CA GLU A 216 -17.50 -2.50 -11.70
C GLU A 216 -17.23 -3.99 -11.48
N LEU A 217 -16.01 -4.36 -11.10
CA LEU A 217 -15.65 -5.74 -10.77
C LEU A 217 -16.33 -6.21 -9.48
N ASP A 218 -16.30 -5.40 -8.43
CA ASP A 218 -16.96 -5.71 -7.15
C ASP A 218 -18.47 -5.96 -7.37
N ASP A 219 -19.15 -5.06 -8.09
CA ASP A 219 -20.58 -5.13 -8.36
C ASP A 219 -20.94 -6.37 -9.18
N ARG A 220 -20.10 -6.71 -10.16
CA ARG A 220 -20.27 -7.91 -10.98
C ARG A 220 -20.09 -9.19 -10.17
N ILE A 221 -19.01 -9.29 -9.37
CA ILE A 221 -18.77 -10.47 -8.52
C ILE A 221 -19.94 -10.66 -7.55
N GLN A 222 -20.40 -9.58 -6.92
CA GLN A 222 -21.54 -9.65 -6.01
C GLN A 222 -22.80 -10.14 -6.72
N SER A 223 -23.17 -9.49 -7.83
CA SER A 223 -24.43 -9.77 -8.54
C SER A 223 -24.43 -11.18 -9.13
N ASP A 224 -23.38 -11.55 -9.88
CA ASP A 224 -23.28 -12.86 -10.53
C ASP A 224 -23.28 -14.00 -9.48
N SER A 225 -22.61 -13.80 -8.35
CA SER A 225 -22.53 -14.83 -7.29
C SER A 225 -23.84 -14.94 -6.49
N GLU A 226 -24.50 -13.82 -6.19
CA GLU A 226 -25.81 -13.84 -5.54
C GLU A 226 -26.86 -14.51 -6.43
N GLU A 227 -26.85 -14.24 -7.73
CA GLU A 227 -27.74 -14.91 -8.70
C GLU A 227 -27.45 -16.41 -8.77
N ALA A 228 -26.18 -16.80 -8.74
CA ALA A 228 -25.78 -18.20 -8.83
C ALA A 228 -26.18 -19.04 -7.61
N ALA A 229 -25.94 -18.53 -6.38
CA ALA A 229 -26.15 -19.33 -5.16
C ALA A 229 -26.39 -18.50 -3.88
N GLY A 230 -26.83 -17.25 -4.01
CA GLY A 230 -27.20 -16.40 -2.88
C GLY A 230 -26.02 -15.75 -2.15
N LYS A 231 -26.35 -15.05 -1.06
CA LYS A 231 -25.43 -14.13 -0.36
C LYS A 231 -24.22 -14.81 0.27
N ASP A 232 -24.40 -16.01 0.83
CA ASP A 232 -23.29 -16.76 1.43
C ASP A 232 -22.25 -17.16 0.39
N TYR A 233 -22.70 -17.52 -0.82
CA TYR A 233 -21.81 -17.80 -1.94
C TYR A 233 -21.11 -16.54 -2.44
N ALA A 234 -21.83 -15.42 -2.57
CA ALA A 234 -21.25 -14.12 -2.92
C ALA A 234 -20.17 -13.66 -1.93
N LEU A 235 -20.36 -13.93 -0.64
CA LEU A 235 -19.33 -13.68 0.37
C LEU A 235 -18.05 -14.51 0.10
N ILE A 236 -18.20 -15.81 -0.17
CA ILE A 236 -17.07 -16.70 -0.44
C ILE A 236 -16.30 -16.24 -1.69
N THR A 237 -17.00 -15.99 -2.80
CA THR A 237 -16.36 -15.56 -4.06
C THR A 237 -15.69 -14.20 -3.89
N THR A 238 -16.31 -13.27 -3.16
CA THR A 238 -15.74 -11.97 -2.83
C THR A 238 -14.39 -12.09 -2.13
N LEU A 239 -14.29 -12.95 -1.12
CA LEU A 239 -13.05 -13.20 -0.38
C LEU A 239 -12.03 -14.01 -1.20
N ALA A 240 -12.48 -14.95 -2.03
CA ALA A 240 -11.61 -15.76 -2.87
C ALA A 240 -10.85 -14.91 -3.90
N VAL A 241 -11.51 -13.88 -4.48
CA VAL A 241 -10.85 -12.95 -5.41
C VAL A 241 -9.74 -12.18 -4.69
N ARG A 242 -9.98 -11.68 -3.47
CA ARG A 242 -8.93 -11.00 -2.68
C ARG A 242 -7.72 -11.87 -2.45
N GLN A 243 -7.94 -13.08 -1.95
CA GLN A 243 -6.86 -14.00 -1.61
C GLN A 243 -6.06 -14.39 -2.85
N THR A 244 -6.77 -14.68 -3.94
CA THR A 244 -6.15 -15.07 -5.21
C THR A 244 -5.25 -13.96 -5.72
N PHE A 245 -5.80 -12.76 -5.96
CA PHE A 245 -5.03 -11.66 -6.55
C PHE A 245 -4.00 -11.06 -5.59
N GLY A 246 -4.23 -11.11 -4.28
CA GLY A 246 -3.25 -10.71 -3.27
C GLY A 246 -2.04 -11.65 -3.19
N ALA A 247 -2.18 -12.89 -3.66
CA ALA A 247 -1.10 -13.88 -3.70
C ALA A 247 -0.39 -13.96 -5.07
N LEU A 248 -0.88 -13.25 -6.10
CA LEU A 248 -0.26 -13.26 -7.41
C LEU A 248 1.00 -12.39 -7.46
N GLN A 249 2.04 -12.91 -8.10
CA GLN A 249 3.24 -12.19 -8.44
C GLN A 249 3.53 -12.33 -9.92
N TYR A 250 3.60 -11.20 -10.62
CA TYR A 250 3.87 -11.13 -12.05
C TYR A 250 5.36 -10.86 -12.30
N ALA A 251 5.98 -11.65 -13.17
CA ALA A 251 7.39 -11.54 -13.52
C ALA A 251 7.65 -11.79 -15.02
N GLY A 252 8.87 -11.50 -15.47
CA GLY A 252 9.28 -11.67 -16.86
C GLY A 252 9.01 -10.44 -17.72
N THR A 253 8.65 -10.67 -18.98
CA THR A 253 8.43 -9.60 -19.98
C THR A 253 7.03 -9.71 -20.59
N PRO A 254 6.52 -8.67 -21.29
CA PRO A 254 5.24 -8.75 -21.97
C PRO A 254 5.16 -9.88 -23.01
N SER A 255 6.29 -10.23 -23.64
CA SER A 255 6.39 -11.34 -24.60
C SER A 255 6.49 -12.71 -23.95
N LYS A 256 6.85 -12.78 -22.66
CA LYS A 256 7.01 -14.02 -21.90
C LYS A 256 6.67 -13.78 -20.42
N PRO A 257 5.38 -13.56 -20.11
CA PRO A 257 4.97 -13.29 -18.74
C PRO A 257 4.93 -14.58 -17.93
N TYR A 258 5.25 -14.45 -16.65
CA TYR A 258 5.12 -15.49 -15.65
C TYR A 258 4.22 -14.98 -14.54
N ILE A 259 3.27 -15.82 -14.11
CA ILE A 259 2.42 -15.55 -12.95
C ILE A 259 2.74 -16.63 -11.93
N PHE A 260 3.18 -16.19 -10.76
CA PHE A 260 3.43 -17.05 -9.62
C PHE A 260 2.35 -16.81 -8.59
N LEU A 261 1.86 -17.88 -7.98
CA LEU A 261 0.98 -17.81 -6.83
C LEU A 261 1.85 -18.11 -5.61
N LYS A 262 1.96 -17.17 -4.67
CA LYS A 262 2.60 -17.47 -3.38
C LYS A 262 1.68 -18.43 -2.62
N GLU A 263 2.18 -19.62 -2.31
CA GLU A 263 1.46 -20.54 -1.46
C GLU A 263 1.40 -19.96 -0.04
N ILE A 264 0.20 -19.96 0.55
CA ILE A 264 0.00 -19.69 1.96
C ILE A 264 -0.01 -21.07 2.64
N SER A 265 1.18 -21.66 2.81
CA SER A 265 1.33 -22.94 3.52
C SER A 265 1.50 -22.71 5.02
#